data_AF-A0A957QSV6-F1
#
_entry.id   AF-A0A957QSV6-F1
#
_cell.length_a   1.000
_cell.length_b   1.000
_cell.length_c   1.000
_cell.angle_alpha   90.00
_cell.angle_beta   90.00
_cell.angle_gamma   90.00
#
_symmetry.space_group_name_H-M   'P 1'
#
loop_
_entity.id
_entity.type
_entity.pdbx_description
1 polymer ?
#
loop_
_entity_poly.entity_id
_entity_poly.type
_entity_poly.pdbx_seq_one_letter_code
_entity_poly.pdbx_strand_id
1 'polypeptide(L)'
;IILAMTMFPQIAVLSGLYTVITTLGIPAIPSLILTYLLFSLPFTAWVLTAFFRELPTEIFQSAQVDGASPFQTFYMIMLPLTAPALVTTGLLAFIGAWNEYLFALTFTSIQPDARTLPVIIANFPSQATRQIPFGEIMAAGIVSSIPLFLLVFIFQRRIVAGLTAGAVKG
;
A
#
# COMPACT_ATOMS: atom_id res chain seq x y z
N ILE A 1 18.13 6.09 5.65
CA ILE A 1 17.56 5.79 6.99
C ILE A 1 16.07 5.45 6.90
N ILE A 2 15.22 6.29 6.31
CA ILE A 2 13.75 6.04 6.22
C ILE A 2 13.41 4.69 5.55
N LEU A 3 14.07 4.36 4.43
CA LEU A 3 13.85 3.08 3.72
C LEU A 3 14.42 1.85 4.44
N ALA A 4 15.26 2.01 5.47
CA ALA A 4 15.83 0.85 6.17
C ALA A 4 14.75 0.02 6.88
N MET A 5 13.62 0.65 7.25
CA MET A 5 12.48 -0.04 7.85
C MET A 5 11.79 -1.01 6.88
N THR A 6 11.83 -0.74 5.57
CA THR A 6 11.22 -1.64 4.56
C THR A 6 12.10 -2.85 4.25
N MET A 7 13.38 -2.83 4.66
CA MET A 7 14.31 -3.95 4.50
C MET A 7 14.26 -4.93 5.68
N PHE A 8 13.51 -4.59 6.73
CA PHE A 8 13.35 -5.46 7.88
C PHE A 8 12.46 -6.67 7.53
N PRO A 9 12.87 -7.91 7.83
CA PRO A 9 12.10 -9.09 7.48
C PRO A 9 10.76 -9.10 8.22
N GLN A 10 9.66 -9.00 7.48
CA GLN A 10 8.30 -8.95 8.03
C GLN A 10 7.97 -10.14 8.94
N ILE A 11 8.49 -11.32 8.62
CA ILE A 11 8.32 -12.53 9.42
C ILE A 11 8.87 -12.39 10.85
N ALA A 12 9.90 -11.57 11.07
CA ALA A 12 10.53 -11.41 12.38
C ALA A 12 9.67 -10.62 13.37
N VAL A 13 8.77 -9.75 12.87
CA VAL A 13 7.83 -8.97 13.70
C VAL A 13 6.43 -9.58 13.77
N LEU A 14 6.14 -10.59 12.93
CA LEU A 14 4.83 -11.20 12.81
C LEU A 14 4.28 -11.73 14.14
N SER A 15 5.07 -12.52 14.88
CA SER A 15 4.65 -13.13 16.15
C SER A 15 4.38 -12.08 17.23
N GLY A 16 5.23 -11.05 17.31
CA GLY A 16 5.07 -9.93 18.23
C GLY A 16 3.79 -9.15 17.94
N LEU A 17 3.56 -8.78 16.67
CA LEU A 17 2.33 -8.09 16.27
C LEU A 17 1.08 -8.95 16.50
N TYR A 18 1.14 -10.25 16.19
CA TYR A 18 0.04 -11.18 16.47
C TYR A 18 -0.29 -11.24 17.97
N THR A 19 0.72 -11.26 18.83
CA THR A 19 0.54 -11.22 20.29
C THR A 19 -0.12 -9.92 20.72
N VAL A 20 0.30 -8.77 20.19
CA VAL A 20 -0.29 -7.46 20.51
C VAL A 20 -1.76 -7.41 20.11
N ILE A 21 -2.12 -7.79 18.89
CA ILE A 21 -3.52 -7.70 18.42
C ILE A 21 -4.43 -8.66 19.19
N THR A 22 -3.95 -9.86 19.55
CA THR A 22 -4.74 -10.85 20.29
C THR A 22 -4.90 -10.44 21.76
N THR A 23 -3.84 -9.92 22.39
CA THR A 23 -3.89 -9.44 23.78
C THR A 23 -4.79 -8.22 23.92
N LEU A 24 -4.75 -7.29 22.96
CA LEU A 24 -5.58 -6.09 22.95
C LEU A 24 -6.98 -6.34 22.38
N GLY A 25 -7.27 -7.54 21.87
CA GLY A 25 -8.56 -7.87 21.27
C GLY A 25 -8.89 -7.05 20.02
N ILE A 26 -7.87 -6.60 19.27
CA ILE A 26 -8.08 -5.80 18.05
C ILE A 26 -8.59 -6.72 16.93
N PRO A 27 -9.68 -6.37 16.24
CA PRO A 27 -10.18 -7.16 15.12
C PRO A 27 -9.18 -7.26 13.96
N ALA A 28 -9.34 -8.27 13.12
CA ALA A 28 -8.44 -8.59 12.01
C ALA A 28 -8.33 -7.44 11.00
N ILE A 29 -9.45 -6.84 10.58
CA ILE A 29 -9.46 -5.78 9.54
C ILE A 29 -8.67 -4.53 9.99
N PRO A 30 -8.94 -3.91 11.16
CA PRO A 30 -8.12 -2.81 11.67
C PRO A 30 -6.65 -3.19 11.85
N SER A 31 -6.37 -4.42 12.31
CA SER A 31 -5.01 -4.91 12.48
C SER A 31 -4.24 -4.94 11.16
N LEU A 32 -4.88 -5.45 10.09
CA LEU A 32 -4.30 -5.45 8.74
C LEU A 32 -4.10 -4.04 8.21
N ILE A 33 -5.08 -3.14 8.35
CA ILE A 33 -4.94 -1.74 7.91
C ILE A 33 -3.74 -1.08 8.59
N LEU A 34 -3.62 -1.20 9.91
CA LEU A 34 -2.52 -0.61 10.66
C LEU A 34 -1.17 -1.20 10.25
N THR A 35 -1.07 -2.52 10.13
CA THR A 35 0.18 -3.16 9.72
C THR A 35 0.57 -2.80 8.29
N TYR A 36 -0.36 -2.77 7.35
CA TYR A 36 -0.07 -2.39 5.98
C TYR A 36 0.38 -0.93 5.88
N LEU A 37 -0.26 -0.03 6.63
CA LEU A 37 0.18 1.37 6.76
C LEU A 37 1.61 1.46 7.29
N LEU A 38 1.96 0.73 8.36
CA LEU A 38 3.30 0.76 8.94
C LEU A 38 4.40 0.41 7.93
N PHE A 39 4.14 -0.57 7.05
CA PHE A 39 5.12 -0.98 6.03
C PHE A 39 5.08 -0.14 4.76
N SER A 40 3.92 0.39 4.35
CA SER A 40 3.83 1.23 3.15
C SER A 40 4.31 2.66 3.40
N LEU A 41 4.08 3.20 4.60
CA LEU A 41 4.35 4.61 4.95
C LEU A 41 5.78 5.07 4.65
N PRO A 42 6.86 4.33 4.99
CA PRO A 42 8.22 4.78 4.72
C PRO A 42 8.49 4.95 3.23
N PHE A 43 8.01 4.03 2.40
CA PHE A 43 8.11 4.11 0.95
C PHE A 43 7.29 5.29 0.42
N THR A 44 6.03 5.41 0.84
CA THR A 44 5.17 6.49 0.35
C THR A 44 5.67 7.87 0.75
N ALA A 45 6.15 8.02 1.99
CA ALA A 45 6.74 9.26 2.48
C ALA A 45 8.03 9.60 1.72
N TRP A 46 8.86 8.61 1.42
CA TRP A 46 10.08 8.82 0.63
C TRP A 46 9.76 9.33 -0.78
N VAL A 47 8.84 8.68 -1.50
CA VAL A 47 8.44 9.11 -2.86
C VAL A 47 7.82 10.50 -2.85
N LEU A 48 6.87 10.77 -1.95
CA LEU A 48 6.22 12.07 -1.87
C LEU A 48 7.20 13.17 -1.49
N THR A 49 8.13 12.91 -0.55
CA THR A 49 9.16 13.88 -0.18
C THR A 49 10.09 14.20 -1.35
N ALA A 50 10.46 13.20 -2.16
CA ALA A 50 11.26 13.44 -3.36
C ALA A 50 10.51 14.36 -4.34
N PHE A 51 9.23 14.10 -4.58
CA PHE A 51 8.40 14.91 -5.47
C PHE A 51 8.17 16.33 -4.94
N PHE A 52 7.93 16.51 -3.63
CA PHE A 52 7.81 17.84 -3.04
C PHE A 52 9.10 18.66 -3.16
N ARG A 53 10.27 18.02 -3.14
CA ARG A 53 11.58 18.69 -3.31
C ARG A 53 11.85 19.14 -4.75
N GLU A 54 11.10 18.63 -5.71
CA GLU A 54 11.19 19.05 -7.11
C GLU A 54 10.34 20.29 -7.40
N LEU A 55 9.41 20.64 -6.49
CA LEU A 55 8.59 21.84 -6.65
C LEU A 55 9.47 23.10 -6.53
N PRO A 56 9.32 24.09 -7.44
CA PRO A 56 10.04 25.35 -7.37
C PRO A 56 9.78 26.08 -6.04
N THR A 57 10.84 26.57 -5.41
CA THR A 57 10.76 27.27 -4.11
C THR A 57 9.96 28.57 -4.19
N GLU A 58 9.85 29.15 -5.39
CA GLU A 58 9.09 30.34 -5.71
C GLU A 58 7.60 30.18 -5.38
N ILE A 59 7.04 28.97 -5.51
CA ILE A 59 5.63 28.68 -5.16
C ILE A 59 5.37 28.90 -3.67
N PHE A 60 6.36 28.55 -2.82
CA PHE A 60 6.25 28.76 -1.38
C PHE A 60 6.40 30.23 -1.01
N GLN A 61 7.30 30.94 -1.69
CA GLN A 61 7.51 32.37 -1.49
C GLN A 61 6.29 33.19 -1.93
N SER A 62 5.66 32.87 -3.06
CA SER A 62 4.44 33.55 -3.52
C SER A 62 3.28 33.34 -2.54
N ALA A 63 3.08 32.10 -2.06
CA ALA A 63 2.05 31.81 -1.07
C ALA A 63 2.26 32.57 0.25
N GLN A 64 3.51 32.77 0.68
CA GLN A 64 3.82 33.61 1.85
C GLN A 64 3.53 35.09 1.62
N VAL A 65 3.85 35.62 0.44
CA VAL A 65 3.51 37.01 0.06
C VAL A 65 2.00 37.20 0.04
N ASP A 66 1.24 36.20 -0.39
CA ASP A 66 -0.23 36.19 -0.36
C ASP A 66 -0.82 35.98 1.06
N GLY A 67 0.03 35.85 2.09
CA GLY A 67 -0.38 35.70 3.48
C GLY A 67 -0.93 34.30 3.84
N ALA A 68 -0.69 33.30 2.99
CA ALA A 68 -1.13 31.93 3.26
C ALA A 68 -0.31 31.31 4.41
N SER A 69 -1.01 30.69 5.36
CA SER A 69 -0.38 29.89 6.42
C SER A 69 0.31 28.64 5.84
N PRO A 70 1.33 28.06 6.50
CA PRO A 70 1.99 26.85 6.02
C PRO A 70 1.04 25.68 5.74
N PHE A 71 -0.02 25.52 6.55
CA PHE A 71 -1.03 24.49 6.35
C PHE A 71 -1.89 24.76 5.10
N GLN A 72 -2.28 26.02 4.86
CA GLN A 72 -2.99 26.41 3.65
C GLN A 72 -2.12 26.19 2.41
N THR A 73 -0.86 26.61 2.44
CA THR A 73 0.09 26.39 1.34
C THR A 73 0.26 24.90 1.04
N PHE A 74 0.40 24.07 2.08
CA PHE A 74 0.46 22.62 1.91
C PHE A 74 -0.82 22.06 1.28
N TYR A 75 -1.99 22.31 1.89
CA TYR A 75 -3.23 21.64 1.51
C TYR A 75 -3.83 22.17 0.19
N MET A 76 -3.75 23.48 -0.05
CA MET A 76 -4.38 24.12 -1.21
C MET A 76 -3.46 24.21 -2.44
N ILE A 77 -2.14 24.21 -2.25
CA ILE A 77 -1.18 24.40 -3.36
C ILE A 77 -0.32 23.16 -3.55
N MET A 78 0.45 22.75 -2.53
CA MET A 78 1.40 21.65 -2.69
C MET A 78 0.72 20.30 -2.91
N LEU A 79 -0.34 19.99 -2.15
CA LEU A 79 -1.03 18.71 -2.23
C LEU A 79 -1.68 18.47 -3.61
N PRO A 80 -2.42 19.43 -4.22
CA PRO A 80 -2.94 19.27 -5.58
C PRO A 80 -1.84 19.14 -6.64
N LEU A 81 -0.73 19.89 -6.52
CA LEU A 81 0.41 19.80 -7.45
C LEU A 81 1.07 18.41 -7.42
N THR A 82 1.03 17.76 -6.26
CA THR A 82 1.59 16.40 -6.07
C THR A 82 0.57 15.28 -6.30
N ALA A 83 -0.66 15.59 -6.71
CA ALA A 83 -1.70 14.60 -6.96
C ALA A 83 -1.28 13.47 -7.94
N PRO A 84 -0.51 13.71 -9.01
CA PRO A 84 -0.02 12.64 -9.87
C PRO A 84 0.88 11.64 -9.12
N ALA A 85 1.79 12.14 -8.28
CA ALA A 85 2.67 11.31 -7.46
C ALA A 85 1.89 10.57 -6.36
N LEU A 86 0.89 11.22 -5.76
CA LEU A 86 -0.02 10.61 -4.78
C LEU A 86 -0.76 9.42 -5.37
N VAL A 87 -1.30 9.56 -6.59
CA VAL A 87 -2.02 8.49 -7.29
C VAL A 87 -1.10 7.31 -7.59
N THR A 88 0.10 7.56 -8.12
CA THR A 88 1.06 6.49 -8.45
C THR A 88 1.52 5.76 -7.20
N THR A 89 1.91 6.51 -6.18
CA THR A 89 2.38 5.95 -4.90
C THR A 89 1.27 5.19 -4.18
N GLY A 90 0.06 5.74 -4.17
CA GLY A 90 -1.12 5.11 -3.58
C GLY A 90 -1.50 3.82 -4.31
N LEU A 91 -1.38 3.78 -5.64
CA LEU A 91 -1.60 2.56 -6.40
C LEU A 91 -0.56 1.47 -6.09
N LEU A 92 0.71 1.84 -5.97
CA LEU A 92 1.75 0.90 -5.56
C LEU A 92 1.50 0.35 -4.14
N ALA A 93 1.10 1.21 -3.21
CA ALA A 93 0.72 0.79 -1.85
C ALA A 93 -0.51 -0.14 -1.87
N PHE A 94 -1.51 0.16 -2.70
CA PHE A 94 -2.68 -0.70 -2.89
C PHE A 94 -2.29 -2.06 -3.46
N ILE A 95 -1.48 -2.12 -4.52
CA ILE A 95 -0.99 -3.38 -5.11
C ILE A 95 -0.25 -4.21 -4.06
N GLY A 96 0.58 -3.56 -3.22
CA GLY A 96 1.27 -4.21 -2.12
C GLY A 96 0.31 -4.82 -1.10
N ALA A 97 -0.66 -4.03 -0.63
CA ALA A 97 -1.66 -4.49 0.34
C ALA A 97 -2.60 -5.58 -0.22
N TRP A 98 -2.97 -5.49 -1.51
CA TRP A 98 -3.84 -6.46 -2.18
C TRP A 98 -3.21 -7.85 -2.29
N ASN A 99 -1.90 -7.89 -2.51
CA ASN A 99 -1.13 -9.12 -2.65
C ASN A 99 -0.53 -9.61 -1.32
N GLU A 100 -0.71 -8.86 -0.23
CA GLU A 100 -0.12 -9.22 1.06
C GLU A 100 -0.80 -10.49 1.62
N TYR A 101 0.04 -11.47 1.95
CA TYR A 101 -0.40 -12.79 2.37
C TYR A 101 -0.05 -13.12 3.82
N LEU A 102 1.14 -12.73 4.28
CA LEU A 102 1.73 -13.22 5.52
C LEU A 102 0.96 -12.73 6.75
N PHE A 103 0.72 -11.43 6.83
CA PHE A 103 -0.07 -10.84 7.92
C PHE A 103 -1.54 -11.22 7.77
N ALA A 104 -2.08 -11.20 6.56
CA ALA A 104 -3.44 -11.64 6.29
C ALA A 104 -3.71 -13.05 6.80
N LEU A 105 -2.86 -14.02 6.46
CA LEU A 105 -3.00 -15.42 6.90
C LEU A 105 -3.06 -15.53 8.42
N THR A 106 -2.19 -14.79 9.09
CA THR A 106 -2.01 -14.86 10.54
C THR A 106 -3.12 -14.14 11.28
N PHE A 107 -3.43 -12.90 10.89
CA PHE A 107 -4.37 -12.05 11.62
C PHE A 107 -5.83 -12.39 11.31
N THR A 108 -6.13 -12.98 10.16
CA THR A 108 -7.51 -13.43 9.87
C THR A 108 -7.82 -14.80 10.47
N SER A 109 -6.83 -15.45 11.12
CA SER A 109 -7.08 -16.69 11.87
C SER A 109 -8.02 -16.49 13.07
N ILE A 110 -8.02 -15.29 13.68
CA ILE A 110 -8.96 -14.92 14.74
C ILE A 110 -10.38 -14.62 14.22
N GLN A 111 -10.53 -14.31 12.92
CA GLN A 111 -11.80 -13.95 12.29
C GLN A 111 -11.85 -14.43 10.84
N PRO A 112 -12.31 -15.68 10.58
CA PRO A 112 -12.31 -16.27 9.24
C PRO A 112 -13.07 -15.47 8.17
N ASP A 113 -14.11 -14.73 8.56
CA ASP A 113 -14.90 -13.89 7.65
C ASP A 113 -14.11 -12.67 7.13
N ALA A 114 -12.97 -12.33 7.75
CA ALA A 114 -12.08 -11.26 7.34
C ALA A 114 -10.95 -11.72 6.40
N ARG A 115 -10.93 -12.99 5.99
CA ARG A 115 -9.88 -13.54 5.11
C ARG A 115 -9.79 -12.78 3.80
N THR A 116 -8.57 -12.41 3.43
CA THR A 116 -8.29 -11.77 2.14
C THR A 116 -8.29 -12.81 1.01
N LEU A 117 -8.41 -12.34 -0.24
CA LEU A 117 -8.40 -13.23 -1.40
C LEU A 117 -7.16 -14.14 -1.47
N PRO A 118 -5.90 -13.66 -1.27
CA PRO A 118 -4.73 -14.54 -1.23
C PRO A 118 -4.85 -15.65 -0.19
N VAL A 119 -5.40 -15.36 1.00
CA VAL A 119 -5.60 -16.34 2.07
C VAL A 119 -6.68 -17.35 1.71
N ILE A 120 -7.78 -16.91 1.10
CA ILE A 120 -8.85 -17.79 0.64
C ILE A 120 -8.32 -18.79 -0.40
N ILE A 121 -7.60 -18.29 -1.41
CA ILE A 121 -7.03 -19.11 -2.49
C ILE A 121 -6.03 -20.13 -1.93
N ALA A 122 -5.17 -19.72 -1.00
CA ALA A 122 -4.21 -20.61 -0.35
C ALA A 122 -4.88 -21.73 0.47
N ASN A 123 -6.12 -21.53 0.91
CA ASN A 123 -6.92 -22.52 1.64
C ASN A 123 -7.77 -23.41 0.73
N PHE A 124 -7.66 -23.34 -0.60
CA PHE A 124 -8.40 -24.24 -1.49
C PHE A 124 -7.96 -25.71 -1.37
N PRO A 125 -6.64 -26.03 -1.32
CA PRO A 125 -6.20 -27.42 -1.18
C PRO A 125 -6.70 -28.10 0.10
N SER A 126 -6.83 -27.37 1.21
CA SER A 126 -7.30 -27.92 2.48
C SER A 126 -8.79 -28.27 2.49
N GLN A 127 -9.57 -27.74 1.55
CA GLN A 127 -10.99 -28.02 1.40
C GLN A 127 -11.27 -29.19 0.45
N ALA A 128 -10.28 -29.64 -0.31
CA ALA A 128 -10.45 -30.70 -1.29
C ALA A 128 -10.21 -32.08 -0.68
N THR A 129 -11.19 -32.99 -0.83
CA THR A 129 -11.15 -34.32 -0.20
C THR A 129 -10.29 -35.35 -0.95
N ARG A 130 -9.95 -35.11 -2.23
CA ARG A 130 -9.31 -36.13 -3.09
C ARG A 130 -8.23 -35.64 -4.04
N GLN A 131 -8.31 -34.42 -4.58
CA GLN A 131 -7.35 -33.88 -5.55
C GLN A 131 -7.17 -32.39 -5.32
N ILE A 132 -5.98 -31.87 -5.61
CA ILE A 132 -5.72 -30.43 -5.54
C ILE A 132 -6.61 -29.73 -6.58
N PRO A 133 -7.44 -28.75 -6.17
CA PRO A 133 -8.41 -28.09 -7.02
C PRO A 133 -7.73 -27.03 -7.91
N PHE A 134 -6.90 -27.47 -8.86
CA PHE A 134 -6.12 -26.56 -9.72
C PHE A 134 -7.03 -25.64 -10.56
N GLY A 135 -8.18 -26.14 -11.00
CA GLY A 135 -9.15 -25.36 -11.79
C GLY A 135 -9.69 -24.17 -11.00
N GLU A 136 -10.10 -24.41 -9.75
CA GLU A 136 -10.62 -23.40 -8.84
C GLU A 136 -9.53 -22.39 -8.46
N ILE A 137 -8.30 -22.86 -8.18
CA ILE A 137 -7.16 -21.98 -7.87
C ILE A 137 -6.84 -21.05 -9.05
N MET A 138 -6.80 -21.59 -10.27
CA MET A 138 -6.55 -20.78 -11.48
C MET A 138 -7.68 -19.78 -11.73
N ALA A 139 -8.94 -20.20 -11.61
CA ALA A 139 -10.09 -19.31 -11.77
C ALA A 139 -10.08 -18.17 -10.76
N ALA A 140 -9.80 -18.47 -9.49
CA ALA A 140 -9.69 -17.47 -8.44
C ALA A 140 -8.51 -16.51 -8.68
N GLY A 141 -7.38 -17.01 -9.19
CA GLY A 141 -6.23 -16.18 -9.58
C GLY A 141 -6.52 -15.21 -10.73
N ILE A 142 -7.32 -15.62 -11.71
CA ILE A 142 -7.80 -14.71 -12.77
C ILE A 142 -8.68 -13.62 -12.15
N VAL A 143 -9.68 -14.02 -11.34
CA VAL A 143 -10.60 -13.07 -10.69
C VAL A 143 -9.85 -12.10 -9.77
N SER A 144 -8.86 -12.57 -9.01
CA SER A 144 -8.06 -11.71 -8.12
C SER A 144 -7.20 -10.70 -8.87
N SER A 145 -6.88 -10.97 -10.14
CA SER A 145 -6.07 -10.08 -10.99
C SER A 145 -6.88 -8.97 -11.65
N ILE A 146 -8.21 -9.15 -11.82
CA ILE A 146 -9.08 -8.17 -12.49
C ILE A 146 -9.00 -6.77 -11.86
N PRO A 147 -9.12 -6.59 -10.53
CA PRO A 147 -9.06 -5.25 -9.93
C PRO A 147 -7.72 -4.55 -10.20
N LEU A 148 -6.62 -5.30 -10.16
CA LEU A 148 -5.29 -4.77 -10.44
C LEU A 148 -5.18 -4.31 -11.90
N PHE A 149 -5.63 -5.13 -12.85
CA PHE A 149 -5.65 -4.74 -14.26
C PHE A 149 -6.48 -3.49 -14.50
N LEU A 150 -7.70 -3.41 -13.94
CA LEU A 150 -8.56 -2.24 -14.07
C LEU A 150 -7.89 -0.97 -13.56
N LEU A 151 -7.27 -1.02 -12.39
CA LEU A 151 -6.54 0.12 -11.84
C LEU A 151 -5.35 0.52 -12.72
N VAL A 152 -4.57 -0.44 -13.20
CA VAL A 152 -3.46 -0.17 -14.12
C VAL A 152 -3.97 0.45 -15.42
N PHE A 153 -5.04 -0.06 -16.02
CA PHE A 153 -5.60 0.51 -17.26
C PHE A 153 -6.05 1.97 -17.08
N ILE A 154 -6.66 2.30 -15.94
CA ILE A 154 -7.10 3.66 -15.60
C ILE A 154 -5.89 4.59 -15.34
N PHE A 155 -4.86 4.10 -14.64
CA PHE A 155 -3.78 4.94 -14.11
C PHE A 155 -2.43 4.80 -14.81
N GLN A 156 -2.28 3.94 -15.82
CA GLN A 156 -1.03 3.65 -16.53
C GLN A 156 -0.20 4.89 -16.91
N ARG A 157 -0.85 5.95 -17.43
CA ARG A 157 -0.15 7.20 -17.79
C ARG A 157 0.46 7.92 -16.58
N ARG A 158 -0.25 7.91 -15.45
CA ARG A 158 0.22 8.52 -14.19
C ARG A 158 1.31 7.67 -13.53
N ILE A 159 1.19 6.35 -13.60
CA ILE A 159 2.21 5.41 -13.11
C ILE A 159 3.55 5.68 -13.78
N VAL A 160 3.56 5.73 -15.12
CA VAL A 160 4.78 5.98 -15.89
C VAL A 160 5.38 7.34 -15.50
N ALA A 161 4.58 8.41 -15.48
CA ALA A 161 5.05 9.74 -15.10
C ALA A 161 5.64 9.80 -13.68
N GLY A 162 5.00 9.12 -12.72
CA GLY A 162 5.45 9.10 -11.32
C GLY A 162 6.71 8.27 -11.08
N LEU A 163 6.87 7.14 -11.80
CA LEU A 163 8.08 6.32 -11.72
C LEU A 163 9.28 6.99 -12.39
N THR A 164 9.06 7.75 -13.48
CA THR A 164 10.15 8.44 -14.18
C THR A 164 10.57 9.72 -13.49
N ALA A 165 9.66 10.47 -12.86
CA ALA A 165 9.98 11.75 -12.20
C ALA A 165 11.13 11.61 -11.17
N GLY A 166 11.10 10.56 -10.35
CA GLY A 166 12.17 10.28 -9.38
C GLY A 166 13.44 9.64 -9.96
N ALA A 167 13.43 9.23 -11.23
CA ALA A 167 14.54 8.52 -11.88
C ALA A 167 15.48 9.42 -12.70
N VAL A 168 15.07 10.66 -13.06
CA VAL A 168 15.82 11.53 -14.00
C VAL A 168 16.95 12.34 -13.36
N LYS A 169 17.57 11.86 -12.27
CA LYS A 169 18.82 12.43 -11.74
C LYS A 169 19.96 11.42 -11.78
N GLY A 170 20.16 10.84 -12.97
CA GLY A 170 21.37 10.13 -13.40
C GLY A 170 21.81 10.67 -14.75
#